data_AF-A0A8B6XZV7-F1
#
_entry.id   AF-A0A8B6XZV7-F1
#
_cell.length_a   1.000
_cell.length_b   1.000
_cell.length_c   1.000
_cell.angle_alpha   90.00
_cell.angle_beta   90.00
_cell.angle_gamma   90.00
#
_symmetry.space_group_name_H-M   'P 1'
#
loop_
_entity.id
_entity.type
_entity.pdbx_description
1 polymer ?
#
loop_
_entity_poly.entity_id
_entity_poly.type
_entity_poly.pdbx_seq_one_letter_code
_entity_poly.pdbx_strand_id
1 'polypeptide(L)'
;MEKLEYRAYINSSALLGVSAQAITDEMVLVHGDQAPKYCTVAKWATLFKDGRESLEDDHCSGHSQTTYTAENIERVQVIIEENPHATHDIIEALTSINRFTINKIIYNALKKRKLTSLWMPYELTNQNRKNRDEA
;
A
#
# COMPACT_ATOMS: atom_id res chain seq x y z
N MET A 1 10.41 26.30 -5.33
CA MET A 1 11.59 25.77 -4.64
C MET A 1 11.25 24.36 -4.20
N GLU A 2 12.10 23.39 -4.55
CA GLU A 2 11.89 22.00 -4.13
C GLU A 2 12.13 21.84 -2.62
N LYS A 3 11.50 20.84 -2.00
CA LYS A 3 11.63 20.57 -0.55
C LYS A 3 13.09 20.38 -0.13
N LEU A 4 13.91 19.81 -1.01
CA LEU A 4 15.33 19.59 -0.77
C LEU A 4 16.12 20.90 -0.65
N GLU A 5 15.80 21.91 -1.47
CA GLU A 5 16.45 23.22 -1.44
C GLU A 5 16.19 23.94 -0.11
N TYR A 6 14.95 23.88 0.39
CA TYR A 6 14.62 24.40 1.72
C TYR A 6 15.40 23.70 2.82
N ARG A 7 15.54 22.38 2.76
CA ARG A 7 16.30 21.61 3.76
C ARG A 7 17.80 21.88 3.68
N ALA A 8 18.35 22.07 2.48
CA ALA A 8 19.74 22.45 2.29
C ALA A 8 20.04 23.81 2.95
N TYR A 9 19.15 24.79 2.77
CA TYR A 9 19.25 26.08 3.43
C TYR A 9 19.17 25.96 4.96
N ILE A 10 18.20 25.18 5.47
CA ILE A 10 18.06 24.96 6.90
C ILE A 10 19.30 24.25 7.48
N ASN A 11 19.90 23.32 6.74
CA ASN A 11 21.11 22.61 7.13
C ASN A 11 22.28 23.59 7.30
N SER A 12 22.63 24.35 6.26
CA SER A 12 23.74 25.29 6.31
C SER A 12 23.55 26.33 7.44
N SER A 13 22.35 26.91 7.57
CA SER A 13 22.06 27.89 8.62
C SER A 13 22.05 27.29 10.03
N ALA A 14 21.58 26.05 10.20
CA ALA A 14 21.61 25.36 11.49
C ALA A 14 23.05 25.02 11.93
N LEU A 15 23.91 24.62 10.99
CA LEU A 15 25.34 24.37 11.23
C LEU A 15 26.11 25.65 11.56
N LEU A 16 25.71 26.78 10.98
CA LEU A 16 26.22 28.11 11.33
C LEU A 16 25.76 28.60 12.71
N GLY A 17 24.86 27.87 13.37
CA GLY A 17 24.35 28.21 14.71
C GLY A 17 23.20 29.22 14.72
N VAL A 18 22.60 29.52 13.56
CA VAL A 18 21.46 30.42 13.47
C VAL A 18 20.24 29.81 14.19
N SER A 19 19.44 30.66 14.84
CA SER A 19 18.22 30.22 15.51
C SER A 19 17.15 29.82 14.49
N ALA A 20 16.31 28.84 14.83
CA ALA A 20 15.24 28.40 13.92
C ALA A 20 14.24 29.52 13.61
N GLN A 21 14.06 30.49 14.51
CA GLN A 21 13.19 31.67 14.29
C GLN A 21 13.78 32.60 13.22
N ALA A 22 15.07 32.91 13.31
CA ALA A 22 15.73 33.74 12.30
C ALA A 22 15.68 33.09 10.91
N ILE A 23 15.91 31.77 10.85
CA ILE A 23 15.80 31.01 9.59
C ILE A 23 14.36 31.12 9.02
N THR A 24 13.33 31.01 9.85
CA THR A 24 11.96 31.12 9.38
C THR A 24 11.62 32.52 8.88
N ASP A 25 12.10 33.56 9.56
CA ASP A 25 11.84 34.94 9.17
C ASP A 25 12.51 35.26 7.83
N GLU A 26 13.74 34.80 7.61
CA GLU A 26 14.44 34.92 6.32
C GLU A 26 13.72 34.15 5.20
N MET A 27 13.28 32.92 5.47
CA MET A 27 12.56 32.12 4.48
C MET A 27 11.20 32.72 4.12
N VAL A 28 10.49 33.31 5.09
CA VAL A 28 9.23 34.03 4.86
C VAL A 28 9.47 35.33 4.08
N LEU A 29 10.58 36.04 4.34
CA LEU A 29 10.94 37.23 3.59
C LEU A 29 11.16 36.93 2.10
N VAL A 30 11.80 35.79 1.79
CA VAL A 30 12.12 35.40 0.41
C VAL A 30 10.94 34.70 -0.29
N HIS A 31 10.19 33.85 0.42
CA HIS A 31 9.20 32.95 -0.19
C HIS A 31 7.75 33.23 0.19
N GLY A 32 7.50 34.15 1.12
CA GLY A 32 6.16 34.48 1.61
C GLY A 32 5.39 33.24 2.06
N ASP A 33 4.18 33.07 1.50
CA ASP A 33 3.27 31.97 1.84
C ASP A 33 3.78 30.57 1.44
N GLN A 34 4.77 30.48 0.54
CA GLN A 34 5.37 29.21 0.13
C GLN A 34 6.46 28.73 1.10
N ALA A 35 6.84 29.56 2.08
CA ALA A 35 7.86 29.22 3.05
C ALA A 35 7.42 28.05 3.96
N PRO A 36 8.36 27.16 4.36
CA PRO A 36 8.06 26.14 5.34
C PRO A 36 7.70 26.77 6.69
N LYS A 37 6.72 26.18 7.37
CA LYS A 37 6.28 26.63 8.69
C LYS A 37 7.39 26.46 9.73
N TYR A 38 7.33 27.27 10.79
CA TYR A 38 8.28 27.22 11.91
C TYR A 38 8.50 25.81 12.47
N CYS A 39 7.44 25.03 12.69
CA CYS A 39 7.57 23.67 13.21
C CYS A 39 8.43 22.76 12.31
N THR A 40 8.34 22.93 10.99
CA THR A 40 9.16 22.18 10.02
C THR A 40 10.61 22.61 10.10
N VAL A 41 10.88 23.92 10.11
CA VAL A 41 12.24 24.47 10.20
C VAL A 41 12.91 24.07 11.51
N ALA A 42 12.21 24.21 12.64
CA ALA A 42 12.72 23.82 13.95
C ALA A 42 13.07 22.32 13.99
N LYS A 43 12.18 21.45 13.50
CA LYS A 43 12.43 20.00 13.44
C LYS A 43 13.67 19.66 12.60
N TRP A 44 13.83 20.28 11.44
CA TRP A 44 15.00 20.02 10.59
C TRP A 44 16.28 20.59 11.18
N ALA A 45 16.23 21.81 11.73
CA ALA A 45 17.38 22.42 12.39
C ALA A 45 17.87 21.60 13.60
N THR A 46 16.97 21.00 14.38
CA THR A 46 17.36 20.09 15.48
C THR A 46 18.01 18.82 14.94
N LEU A 47 17.42 18.20 13.91
CA LEU A 47 17.98 16.97 13.31
C LEU A 47 19.39 17.20 12.73
N PHE A 48 19.62 18.34 12.09
CA PHE A 48 20.95 18.69 11.58
C PHE A 48 21.96 18.98 12.70
N LYS A 49 21.53 19.61 13.79
CA LYS A 49 22.37 19.78 14.99
C LYS A 49 22.72 18.45 15.66
N ASP A 50 21.81 17.48 15.61
CA ASP A 50 22.01 16.12 16.11
C ASP A 50 22.87 15.25 15.18
N GLY A 51 23.40 15.81 14.09
CA GLY A 51 24.36 15.14 13.20
C GLY A 51 23.75 14.42 11.99
N ARG A 52 22.48 14.68 11.65
CA ARG A 52 21.90 14.16 10.40
C ARG A 52 22.56 14.83 9.19
N GLU A 53 22.99 14.06 8.19
CA GLU A 53 23.55 14.60 6.94
C GLU A 53 22.55 14.58 5.77
N SER A 54 21.61 13.63 5.78
CA SER A 54 20.64 13.47 4.68
C SER A 54 19.63 14.61 4.63
N LEU A 55 19.43 15.17 3.44
CA LEU A 55 18.37 16.12 3.12
C LEU A 55 17.05 15.42 2.77
N GLU A 56 17.10 14.15 2.41
CA GLU A 56 15.92 13.37 2.03
C GLU A 56 15.15 12.93 3.27
N ASP A 57 13.85 12.66 3.09
CA ASP A 57 13.07 12.01 4.15
C ASP A 57 13.59 10.59 4.34
N ASP A 58 13.62 10.12 5.58
CA ASP A 58 13.86 8.70 5.84
C ASP A 58 12.76 7.90 5.17
N HIS A 59 13.07 6.65 4.83
CA HIS A 59 12.06 5.71 4.35
C HIS A 59 10.92 5.66 5.37
N CYS A 60 9.80 6.30 5.04
CA CYS A 60 8.57 6.14 5.78
C CYS A 60 8.19 4.66 5.62
N SER A 61 8.20 3.91 6.72
CA SER A 61 7.49 2.65 6.79
C SER A 61 5.99 2.95 6.67
N GLY A 62 5.53 3.16 5.43
CA GLY A 62 4.12 3.14 5.13
C GLY A 62 3.55 1.83 5.69
N HIS A 63 2.39 1.92 6.35
CA HIS A 63 1.69 0.78 6.96
C HIS A 63 1.91 -0.47 6.14
N SER A 64 2.64 -1.43 6.70
CA SER A 64 2.94 -2.67 6.01
C SER A 64 1.62 -3.28 5.60
N GLN A 65 1.42 -3.47 4.30
CA GLN A 65 0.41 -4.41 3.82
C GLN A 65 0.92 -5.81 4.21
N THR A 66 0.88 -6.13 5.51
CA THR A 66 1.25 -7.42 6.10
C THR A 66 0.33 -8.55 5.60
N THR A 67 -0.61 -8.21 4.74
CA THR A 67 -1.64 -9.06 4.18
C THR A 67 -1.23 -9.81 2.90
N TYR A 68 -0.04 -9.55 2.35
CA TYR A 68 0.51 -10.26 1.18
C TYR A 68 1.67 -11.22 1.52
N THR A 69 1.58 -11.92 2.65
CA THR A 69 2.53 -13.02 2.93
C THR A 69 2.28 -14.19 1.97
N ALA A 70 3.33 -14.85 1.50
CA ALA A 70 3.23 -16.02 0.61
C ALA A 70 2.30 -17.10 1.18
N GLU A 71 2.37 -17.33 2.49
CA GLU A 71 1.48 -18.25 3.23
C GLU A 71 0.00 -17.89 3.06
N ASN A 72 -0.35 -16.61 3.18
CA ASN A 72 -1.75 -16.16 3.05
C ASN A 72 -2.25 -16.31 1.61
N ILE A 73 -1.36 -16.12 0.62
CA ILE A 73 -1.68 -16.33 -0.80
C ILE A 73 -1.98 -17.81 -1.05
N GLU A 74 -1.13 -18.71 -0.54
CA GLU A 74 -1.30 -20.15 -0.66
C GLU A 74 -2.59 -20.63 0.02
N ARG A 75 -2.87 -20.18 1.24
CA ARG A 75 -4.11 -20.51 1.95
C ARG A 75 -5.36 -20.12 1.18
N VAL A 76 -5.39 -18.90 0.61
CA VAL A 76 -6.52 -18.45 -0.22
C VAL A 76 -6.60 -19.26 -1.52
N GLN A 77 -5.46 -19.63 -2.11
CA GLN A 77 -5.40 -20.43 -3.33
C GLN A 77 -6.01 -21.82 -3.11
N VAL A 78 -5.62 -22.53 -2.05
CA VAL A 78 -6.14 -23.86 -1.72
C VAL A 78 -7.67 -23.84 -1.59
N ILE A 79 -8.22 -22.86 -0.86
CA ILE A 79 -9.68 -22.75 -0.67
C ILE A 79 -10.41 -22.55 -2.01
N ILE A 80 -9.84 -21.76 -2.93
CA ILE A 80 -10.44 -21.51 -4.25
C ILE A 80 -10.35 -22.74 -5.15
N GLU A 81 -9.28 -23.52 -5.04
CA GLU A 81 -9.10 -24.76 -5.81
C GLU A 81 -10.03 -25.87 -5.33
N GLU A 82 -10.24 -26.00 -4.02
CA GLU A 82 -11.21 -26.95 -3.44
C GLU A 82 -12.67 -26.54 -3.73
N ASN A 83 -12.98 -25.25 -3.62
CA ASN A 83 -14.32 -24.72 -3.88
C ASN A 83 -14.27 -23.43 -4.72
N PRO A 84 -14.39 -23.53 -6.06
CA PRO A 84 -14.40 -22.38 -6.95
C PRO A 84 -15.55 -21.38 -6.73
N HIS A 85 -16.58 -21.78 -5.98
CA HIS A 85 -17.75 -20.97 -5.66
C HIS A 85 -17.69 -20.35 -4.25
N ALA A 86 -16.57 -20.48 -3.54
CA ALA A 86 -16.38 -19.87 -2.22
C ALA A 86 -16.58 -18.35 -2.28
N THR A 87 -17.43 -17.84 -1.38
CA THR A 87 -17.65 -16.40 -1.22
C THR A 87 -16.55 -15.80 -0.35
N HIS A 88 -16.29 -14.49 -0.49
CA HIS A 88 -15.31 -13.78 0.33
C HIS A 88 -15.50 -14.02 1.83
N ASP A 89 -16.75 -14.08 2.31
CA ASP A 89 -17.08 -14.29 3.72
C ASP A 89 -16.65 -15.69 4.21
N ILE A 90 -16.72 -16.71 3.35
CA ILE A 90 -16.25 -18.07 3.65
C ILE A 90 -14.74 -18.07 3.76
N ILE A 91 -14.05 -17.42 2.82
CA ILE A 91 -12.59 -17.32 2.82
C ILE A 91 -12.12 -16.54 4.05
N GLU A 92 -12.81 -15.45 4.41
CA GLU A 92 -12.54 -14.65 5.61
C GLU A 92 -12.73 -15.48 6.88
N ALA A 93 -13.81 -16.25 6.99
CA ALA A 93 -14.03 -17.14 8.13
C ALA A 93 -12.94 -18.23 8.28
N LEU A 94 -12.37 -18.72 7.17
CA LEU A 94 -11.34 -19.77 7.18
C LEU A 94 -9.91 -19.24 7.37
N THR A 95 -9.64 -18.01 6.93
CA THR A 95 -8.29 -17.43 6.91
C THR A 95 -8.08 -16.31 7.91
N SER A 96 -9.16 -15.76 8.47
CA SER A 96 -9.18 -14.54 9.30
C SER A 96 -8.56 -13.33 8.59
N ILE A 97 -8.57 -13.34 7.26
CA ILE A 97 -8.05 -12.25 6.42
C ILE A 97 -9.21 -11.33 6.05
N ASN A 98 -9.01 -10.02 6.19
CA ASN A 98 -9.98 -9.02 5.77
C ASN A 98 -10.38 -9.21 4.29
N ARG A 99 -11.69 -9.16 4.01
CA ARG A 99 -12.28 -9.15 2.66
C ARG A 99 -11.53 -8.30 1.63
N PHE A 100 -11.07 -7.09 1.97
CA PHE A 100 -10.35 -6.23 1.02
C PHE A 100 -9.03 -6.85 0.57
N THR A 101 -8.31 -7.49 1.49
CA THR A 101 -7.09 -8.21 1.19
C THR A 101 -7.38 -9.44 0.35
N ILE A 102 -8.39 -10.23 0.70
CA ILE A 102 -8.76 -11.43 -0.08
C ILE A 102 -9.01 -11.03 -1.53
N ASN A 103 -9.81 -9.98 -1.75
CA ASN A 103 -10.06 -9.43 -3.08
C ASN A 103 -8.77 -9.08 -3.81
N LYS A 104 -7.86 -8.39 -3.12
CA LYS A 104 -6.53 -8.01 -3.59
C LYS A 104 -5.65 -9.22 -3.93
N ILE A 105 -5.70 -10.30 -3.15
CA ILE A 105 -4.97 -11.56 -3.42
C ILE A 105 -5.52 -12.22 -4.67
N ILE A 106 -6.85 -12.36 -4.79
CA ILE A 106 -7.51 -12.99 -5.94
C ILE A 106 -7.15 -12.27 -7.24
N TYR A 107 -7.27 -10.94 -7.27
CA TYR A 107 -7.04 -10.15 -8.49
C TYR A 107 -5.57 -9.88 -8.78
N ASN A 108 -4.76 -9.51 -7.77
CA ASN A 108 -3.39 -9.07 -8.01
C ASN A 108 -2.38 -10.20 -7.94
N ALA A 109 -2.50 -11.13 -6.99
CA ALA A 109 -1.54 -12.21 -6.80
C ALA A 109 -1.90 -13.44 -7.63
N LEU A 110 -3.13 -13.95 -7.49
CA LEU A 110 -3.59 -15.15 -8.20
C LEU A 110 -4.05 -14.88 -9.64
N LYS A 111 -4.24 -13.60 -10.00
CA LYS A 111 -4.72 -13.17 -11.32
C LYS A 111 -6.02 -13.87 -11.77
N LYS A 112 -6.90 -14.21 -10.82
CA LYS A 112 -8.19 -14.85 -11.10
C LYS A 112 -9.29 -13.80 -11.25
N ARG A 113 -10.37 -14.19 -11.94
CA ARG A 113 -11.58 -13.37 -12.12
C ARG A 113 -12.80 -14.22 -11.75
N LYS A 114 -13.79 -13.59 -11.14
CA LYS A 114 -15.10 -14.23 -10.93
C LYS A 114 -15.78 -14.46 -12.28
N LEU A 115 -16.06 -15.72 -12.59
CA LEU A 115 -16.94 -16.12 -13.69
C LEU A 115 -18.27 -16.61 -13.12
N THR A 116 -19.34 -16.46 -13.90
CA THR A 116 -20.64 -17.05 -13.56
C THR A 116 -20.76 -18.40 -14.25
N SER A 117 -21.31 -19.39 -13.54
CA SER A 117 -21.62 -20.69 -14.13
C SER A 117 -22.66 -20.51 -15.22
N LEU A 118 -22.51 -21.26 -16.32
CA LEU A 118 -23.52 -21.29 -17.38
C LEU A 118 -24.76 -22.02 -16.88
N TRP A 119 -25.93 -21.53 -17.30
CA TRP A 119 -27.19 -22.19 -16.98
C TRP A 119 -27.31 -23.51 -17.75
N MET A 120 -27.65 -24.58 -17.05
CA MET A 120 -27.93 -25.88 -17.65
C MET A 120 -29.43 -26.18 -17.56
N PRO A 121 -30.11 -26.50 -18.68
CA PRO A 121 -31.57 -26.72 -18.70
C PRO A 121 -32.05 -27.90 -17.87
N TYR A 122 -31.24 -28.95 -17.77
CA TYR A 122 -31.53 -30.11 -16.95
C TYR A 122 -30.22 -30.79 -16.54
N GLU A 123 -30.29 -31.56 -15.47
CA GLU A 123 -29.17 -32.35 -15.00
C GLU A 123 -28.90 -33.51 -15.96
N LEU A 124 -27.69 -33.56 -16.51
CA LEU A 124 -27.30 -34.61 -17.45
C LEU A 124 -26.98 -35.91 -16.69
N THR A 125 -27.89 -36.87 -16.77
CA THR A 125 -27.63 -38.25 -16.36
C THR A 125 -26.54 -38.88 -17.24
N ASN A 126 -25.76 -39.81 -16.69
CA ASN A 126 -24.73 -40.54 -17.43
C ASN A 126 -25.25 -41.18 -18.72
N GLN A 127 -26.49 -41.69 -18.72
CA GLN A 127 -27.12 -42.26 -19.92
C GLN A 127 -27.36 -41.21 -21.00
N ASN A 128 -27.88 -40.04 -20.63
CA ASN A 128 -28.15 -38.94 -21.57
C ASN A 128 -26.87 -38.37 -22.18
N ARG A 129 -25.76 -38.43 -21.44
CA ARG A 129 -24.44 -38.03 -21.93
C ARG A 129 -23.94 -38.99 -23.01
N LYS A 130 -23.98 -40.31 -22.75
CA LYS A 130 -23.60 -41.35 -23.73
C LYS A 130 -24.42 -41.26 -25.02
N ASN A 131 -25.74 -41.13 -24.90
CA ASN A 131 -26.63 -41.04 -26.05
C ASN A 131 -26.37 -39.80 -26.94
N ARG A 132 -25.74 -38.75 -26.40
CA ARG A 132 -25.33 -37.55 -27.17
C ARG A 132 -23.97 -37.73 -27.85
N ASP A 133 -23.05 -38.48 -27.24
CA ASP A 133 -21.71 -38.74 -27.79
C ASP A 133 -21.75 -39.81 -28.90
N GLU A 134 -22.76 -40.69 -28.89
CA GLU A 134 -22.98 -41.75 -29.88
C GLU A 134 -23.76 -41.30 -31.14
N ALA A 135 -24.31 -40.08 -31.15
CA ALA A 135 -25.11 -39.51 -32.24
C ALA A 135 -24.29 -38.54 -33.11
#